data_AF-A0A4Q3W1B6-F1
#
_entry.id   AF-A0A4Q3W1B6-F1
#
_cell.length_a   1.000
_cell.length_b   1.000
_cell.length_c   1.000
_cell.angle_alpha   90.00
_cell.angle_beta   90.00
_cell.angle_gamma   90.00
#
_symmetry.space_group_name_H-M   'P 1'
#
loop_
_entity.id
_entity.type
_entity.pdbx_description
1 polymer ?
#
loop_
_entity_poly.entity_id
_entity_poly.type
_entity_poly.pdbx_seq_one_letter_code
_entity_poly.pdbx_strand_id
1 'polypeptide(L)'
;MTLQNDDQPIADSFPAPYPKTSPTELQSKITFESLLSTVYVKPDLRVMDKYPNTDGHIELTDQHQHPIGKIEVQLKTLADDDLITPKYQCAKHFLKYCSDSVLPVILVAVNNAQKKAFWLSVDEDVIIDANQRITGESVSIKIPYENCLDGQNHAYLAAWEKLIRAAQTKVKGYNGLLQEKGLLETKLKHLEEGLRPSTLSPEALTEIHIFLNHYNTILDTEFAVMKQTLYARYWKIGIGIASYSVDRCAFVLIPLDSGRNDPIIRELAADSFFKRHEALFDGTILSYSAHISQNTIRNNPEALSYSLIKSEFFRIMEKYNLPVNEPVIAHEYLVSFIDSFQVTLGFEPEQDTYSLKQLNFILKEALPVEIAQNYNFADWVKDFNYNIDSTKNTRPHPNLTRRKENAISLLKADFVPAVKVTVSSELYHMELIYYYLDLLLQSGEQNAIRMYQPEMGPKINMKFDWANWKMPAIIANLELFFQNFTRLYQKYVYQNFRHLQQELDFYDEINTIFYVLVFDDDPAKQPFLEVYKLNADTEVVPKSYFFKQSDPVCPVSRKERFEMEKWDCDFNGVHYKILSVSVETLDFLFELSPTYCLINKQVTKKLKQFFKSKEEVQDTY
;
A
#
# COMPACT_ATOMS: atom_id res chain seq x y z
N MET A 1 -70.11 -55.40 33.69
CA MET A 1 -69.28 -56.48 33.11
C MET A 1 -68.76 -55.92 31.79
N THR A 2 -67.48 -55.63 31.60
CA THR A 2 -66.30 -56.36 32.09
C THR A 2 -65.15 -55.35 32.26
N LEU A 3 -64.57 -55.32 33.45
CA LEU A 3 -63.28 -54.70 33.73
C LEU A 3 -62.20 -55.53 33.04
N GLN A 4 -61.34 -54.91 32.24
CA GLN A 4 -60.03 -55.47 31.92
C GLN A 4 -58.99 -54.60 32.62
N ASN A 5 -58.36 -55.21 33.63
CA ASN A 5 -57.12 -54.78 34.24
C ASN A 5 -56.02 -54.79 33.17
N ASP A 6 -55.40 -53.63 32.94
CA ASP A 6 -54.04 -53.52 32.41
C ASP A 6 -53.23 -52.65 33.39
N ASP A 7 -53.21 -53.04 34.66
CA ASP A 7 -52.09 -52.71 35.56
C ASP A 7 -50.95 -53.70 35.25
N GLN A 8 -50.32 -53.54 34.09
CA GLN A 8 -48.93 -53.96 33.93
C GLN A 8 -48.06 -52.74 34.23
N PRO A 9 -47.19 -52.78 35.25
CA PRO A 9 -46.21 -51.72 35.42
C PRO A 9 -45.36 -51.65 34.14
N ILE A 10 -45.09 -50.44 33.63
CA ILE A 10 -44.01 -50.20 32.65
C ILE A 10 -42.69 -50.45 33.41
N ALA A 11 -42.45 -51.70 33.77
CA ALA A 11 -41.29 -52.20 34.47
C ALA A 11 -40.51 -53.05 33.47
N ASP A 12 -39.92 -52.35 32.50
CA ASP A 12 -38.63 -52.70 31.87
C ASP A 12 -38.23 -51.61 30.85
N SER A 13 -38.47 -50.33 31.18
CA SER A 13 -37.89 -49.23 30.42
C SER A 13 -37.32 -48.19 31.37
N PHE A 14 -36.00 -48.03 31.34
CA PHE A 14 -35.35 -46.90 31.99
C PHE A 14 -35.82 -45.59 31.32
N PRO A 15 -35.95 -44.49 32.06
CA PRO A 15 -36.07 -43.16 31.46
C PRO A 15 -34.97 -42.97 30.41
N ALA A 16 -35.27 -42.22 29.35
CA ALA A 16 -34.29 -41.95 28.30
C ALA A 16 -32.98 -41.46 28.95
N PRO A 17 -31.84 -42.12 28.69
CA PRO A 17 -30.59 -41.72 29.28
C PRO A 17 -30.21 -40.34 28.75
N TYR A 18 -29.59 -39.53 29.61
CA TYR A 18 -28.93 -38.31 29.15
C TYR A 18 -27.95 -38.63 28.00
N PRO A 19 -27.74 -37.71 27.05
CA PRO A 19 -26.76 -37.90 25.98
C PRO A 19 -25.40 -38.34 26.55
N LYS A 20 -24.76 -39.29 25.87
CA LYS A 20 -23.46 -39.84 26.31
C LYS A 20 -22.36 -38.76 26.38
N THR A 21 -22.52 -37.63 25.69
CA THR A 21 -21.60 -36.49 25.71
C THR A 21 -21.84 -35.51 26.86
N SER A 22 -22.99 -35.59 27.55
CA SER A 22 -23.39 -34.62 28.59
C SER A 22 -22.40 -34.50 29.76
N PRO A 23 -21.79 -35.59 30.30
CA PRO A 23 -20.79 -35.45 31.35
C PRO A 23 -19.55 -34.67 30.90
N THR A 24 -19.09 -34.91 29.66
CA THR A 24 -17.91 -34.25 29.10
C THR A 24 -18.18 -32.78 28.77
N GLU A 25 -19.36 -32.47 28.22
CA GLU A 25 -19.79 -31.10 27.95
C GLU A 25 -19.94 -30.29 29.25
N LEU A 26 -20.53 -30.90 30.28
CA LEU A 26 -20.65 -30.28 31.60
C LEU A 26 -19.28 -30.02 32.21
N GLN A 27 -18.36 -30.98 32.10
CA GLN A 27 -16.99 -30.80 32.58
C GLN A 27 -16.26 -29.69 31.80
N SER A 28 -16.43 -29.61 30.48
CA SER A 28 -15.84 -28.55 29.65
C SER A 28 -16.37 -27.17 30.04
N LYS A 29 -17.67 -27.04 30.32
CA LYS A 29 -18.25 -25.80 30.87
C LYS A 29 -17.60 -25.42 32.20
N ILE A 30 -17.58 -26.35 33.16
CA ILE A 30 -17.01 -26.10 34.50
C ILE A 30 -15.54 -25.69 34.40
N THR A 31 -14.76 -26.40 33.58
CA THR A 31 -13.35 -26.09 33.35
C THR A 31 -13.21 -24.69 32.76
N PHE A 32 -13.95 -24.36 31.70
CA PHE A 32 -13.89 -23.04 31.08
C PHE A 32 -14.28 -21.92 32.07
N GLU A 33 -15.40 -22.03 32.77
CA GLU A 33 -15.84 -21.03 33.75
C GLU A 33 -14.82 -20.83 34.87
N SER A 34 -14.13 -21.90 35.30
CA SER A 34 -13.07 -21.81 36.31
C SER A 34 -11.81 -21.06 35.86
N LEU A 35 -11.60 -20.93 34.55
CA LEU A 35 -10.47 -20.21 33.95
C LEU A 35 -10.77 -18.71 33.76
N LEU A 36 -12.03 -18.31 33.91
CA LEU A 36 -12.47 -16.92 33.72
C LEU A 36 -12.31 -16.10 34.99
N SER A 37 -12.04 -14.81 34.81
CA SER A 37 -12.02 -13.85 35.91
C SER A 37 -13.45 -13.53 36.32
N THR A 38 -13.87 -14.03 37.49
CA THR A 38 -15.22 -13.79 38.04
C THR A 38 -15.49 -12.32 38.37
N VAL A 39 -14.43 -11.52 38.50
CA VAL A 39 -14.51 -10.07 38.67
C VAL A 39 -15.05 -9.41 37.40
N TYR A 40 -14.49 -9.75 36.24
CA TYR A 40 -14.76 -9.03 34.98
C TYR A 40 -15.72 -9.75 34.03
N VAL A 41 -15.85 -11.07 34.13
CA VAL A 41 -16.64 -11.89 33.20
C VAL A 41 -17.82 -12.52 33.92
N LYS A 42 -19.02 -12.35 33.35
CA LYS A 42 -20.25 -13.01 33.80
C LYS A 42 -20.68 -14.04 32.72
N PRO A 43 -20.29 -15.31 32.86
CA PRO A 43 -20.70 -16.35 31.91
C PRO A 43 -22.16 -16.77 32.14
N ASP A 44 -22.93 -16.90 31.06
CA ASP A 44 -24.24 -17.56 31.00
C ASP A 44 -24.20 -18.63 29.90
N LEU A 45 -23.56 -19.76 30.25
CA LEU A 45 -23.35 -20.90 29.36
C LEU A 45 -24.34 -22.01 29.68
N ARG A 46 -24.90 -22.63 28.65
CA ARG A 46 -25.93 -23.66 28.75
C ARG A 46 -25.38 -24.99 28.24
N VAL A 47 -25.69 -26.06 28.95
CA VAL A 47 -25.29 -27.44 28.59
C VAL A 47 -26.55 -28.30 28.66
N MET A 48 -26.65 -29.30 27.78
CA MET A 48 -27.86 -30.13 27.59
C MET A 48 -29.10 -29.35 27.09
N ASP A 49 -28.91 -28.16 26.55
CA ASP A 49 -29.98 -27.33 26.00
C ASP A 49 -30.06 -27.50 24.47
N LYS A 50 -31.26 -27.38 23.88
CA LYS A 50 -31.49 -27.57 22.43
C LYS A 50 -31.37 -26.28 21.62
N TYR A 51 -30.73 -25.24 22.16
CA TYR A 51 -30.55 -23.99 21.42
C TYR A 51 -29.61 -24.21 20.24
N PRO A 52 -29.99 -23.74 19.04
CA PRO A 52 -29.16 -23.92 17.86
C PRO A 52 -27.95 -22.97 17.88
N ASN A 53 -26.81 -23.44 17.37
CA ASN A 53 -25.62 -22.69 16.94
C ASN A 53 -24.70 -22.07 18.00
N THR A 54 -25.11 -21.86 19.25
CA THR A 54 -24.24 -21.39 20.34
C THR A 54 -24.58 -22.06 21.67
N ASP A 55 -23.63 -22.10 22.59
CA ASP A 55 -23.82 -22.67 23.94
C ASP A 55 -24.06 -21.58 24.99
N GLY A 56 -24.41 -20.36 24.57
CA GLY A 56 -24.69 -19.23 25.44
C GLY A 56 -23.79 -18.04 25.17
N HIS A 57 -23.58 -17.21 26.19
CA HIS A 57 -22.82 -15.98 26.05
C HIS A 57 -22.01 -15.66 27.30
N ILE A 58 -21.08 -14.73 27.14
CA ILE A 58 -20.36 -14.09 28.23
C ILE A 58 -20.62 -12.59 28.17
N GLU A 59 -20.81 -11.99 29.34
CA GLU A 59 -20.91 -10.53 29.48
C GLU A 59 -19.65 -10.01 30.17
N LEU A 60 -19.01 -9.02 29.53
CA LEU A 60 -17.83 -8.37 30.05
C LEU A 60 -18.24 -7.10 30.82
N THR A 61 -17.62 -6.88 31.98
CA THR A 61 -17.88 -5.75 32.87
C THR A 61 -16.60 -4.99 33.19
N ASP A 62 -16.73 -3.69 33.47
CA ASP A 62 -15.62 -2.87 33.95
C ASP A 62 -15.29 -3.14 35.43
N GLN A 63 -14.25 -2.47 35.95
CA GLN A 63 -13.85 -2.55 37.35
C GLN A 63 -14.94 -2.10 38.36
N HIS A 64 -15.95 -1.36 37.90
CA HIS A 64 -17.09 -0.90 38.68
C HIS A 64 -18.34 -1.78 38.49
N GLN A 65 -18.22 -2.90 37.78
CA GLN A 65 -19.30 -3.83 37.43
C GLN A 65 -20.33 -3.26 36.42
N HIS A 66 -19.99 -2.22 35.64
CA HIS A 66 -20.84 -1.78 34.53
C HIS A 66 -20.66 -2.69 33.30
N PRO A 67 -21.74 -3.06 32.59
CA PRO A 67 -21.64 -3.85 31.35
C PRO A 67 -20.90 -3.10 30.23
N ILE A 68 -19.88 -3.74 29.66
CA ILE A 68 -19.14 -3.29 28.48
C ILE A 68 -19.81 -3.83 27.21
N GLY A 69 -20.22 -5.11 27.24
CA GLY A 69 -20.96 -5.77 26.16
C GLY A 69 -20.92 -7.29 26.24
N LYS A 70 -21.48 -7.95 25.22
CA LYS A 70 -21.70 -9.40 25.18
C LYS A 70 -20.97 -10.06 24.02
N ILE A 71 -20.52 -11.29 24.24
CA ILE A 71 -19.92 -12.17 23.23
C ILE A 71 -20.63 -13.51 23.31
N GLU A 72 -21.05 -14.03 22.16
CA GLU A 72 -21.64 -15.37 22.08
C GLU A 72 -20.56 -16.43 22.03
N VAL A 73 -20.80 -17.57 22.68
CA VAL A 73 -19.79 -18.60 22.87
C VAL A 73 -20.31 -19.93 22.35
N GLN A 74 -19.50 -20.59 21.53
CA GLN A 74 -19.64 -22.02 21.24
C GLN A 74 -18.50 -22.77 21.95
N LEU A 75 -18.85 -23.59 22.94
CA LEU A 75 -17.96 -24.46 23.69
C LEU A 75 -17.84 -25.83 23.03
N LYS A 76 -16.62 -26.31 22.86
CA LYS A 76 -16.30 -27.63 22.35
C LYS A 76 -15.23 -28.30 23.21
N THR A 77 -15.23 -29.63 23.24
CA THR A 77 -14.19 -30.39 23.94
C THR A 77 -13.04 -30.69 22.98
N LEU A 78 -11.81 -30.41 23.39
CA LEU A 78 -10.57 -30.64 22.64
C LEU A 78 -9.94 -31.96 23.08
N ALA A 79 -9.57 -32.80 22.12
CA ALA A 79 -8.83 -34.03 22.37
C ALA A 79 -7.36 -33.75 22.75
N ASP A 80 -6.72 -34.67 23.46
CA ASP A 80 -5.33 -34.49 23.91
C ASP A 80 -4.33 -34.39 22.73
N ASP A 81 -4.56 -35.12 21.65
CA ASP A 81 -3.71 -35.09 20.45
C ASP A 81 -3.73 -33.73 19.74
N ASP A 82 -4.79 -32.95 19.92
CA ASP A 82 -4.95 -31.63 19.30
C ASP A 82 -4.40 -30.48 20.17
N LEU A 83 -3.79 -30.77 21.34
CA LEU A 83 -3.18 -29.74 22.20
C LEU A 83 -1.99 -29.03 21.56
N ILE A 84 -1.20 -29.73 20.74
CA ILE A 84 0.00 -29.18 20.08
C ILE A 84 -0.41 -28.22 18.95
N THR A 85 -1.55 -28.47 18.31
CA THR A 85 -2.09 -27.63 17.23
C THR A 85 -3.60 -27.52 17.39
N PRO A 86 -4.06 -26.65 18.30
CA PRO A 86 -5.48 -26.53 18.63
C PRO A 86 -6.31 -26.30 17.37
N LYS A 87 -7.31 -27.15 17.14
CA LYS A 87 -8.20 -27.06 15.99
C LYS A 87 -9.55 -27.68 16.31
N TYR A 88 -10.57 -27.26 15.58
CA TYR A 88 -11.90 -27.83 15.69
C TYR A 88 -12.60 -27.90 14.33
N GLN A 89 -13.48 -28.89 14.16
CA GLN A 89 -14.28 -29.07 12.94
C GLN A 89 -15.58 -28.27 13.05
N CYS A 90 -15.65 -27.13 12.36
CA CYS A 90 -16.82 -26.26 12.39
C CYS A 90 -17.79 -26.63 11.28
N ALA A 91 -19.07 -26.81 11.64
CA ALA A 91 -20.12 -27.07 10.67
C ALA A 91 -20.50 -25.81 9.88
N LYS A 92 -20.94 -25.98 8.64
CA LYS A 92 -21.32 -24.88 7.73
C LYS A 92 -22.40 -23.96 8.31
N HIS A 93 -23.39 -24.53 9.01
CA HIS A 93 -24.47 -23.76 9.63
C HIS A 93 -23.98 -22.87 10.78
N PHE A 94 -22.97 -23.31 11.53
CA PHE A 94 -22.35 -22.48 12.56
C PHE A 94 -21.59 -21.29 11.95
N LEU A 95 -20.84 -21.51 10.87
CA LEU A 95 -20.15 -20.41 10.16
C LEU A 95 -21.12 -19.40 9.55
N LYS A 96 -22.25 -19.90 9.01
CA LYS A 96 -23.33 -19.03 8.51
C LYS A 96 -23.97 -18.22 9.65
N TYR A 97 -24.16 -18.82 10.81
CA TYR A 97 -24.62 -18.10 11.98
C TYR A 97 -23.64 -16.99 12.38
N CYS A 98 -22.33 -17.28 12.42
CA CYS A 98 -21.32 -16.28 12.72
C CYS A 98 -21.31 -15.11 11.72
N SER A 99 -21.57 -15.35 10.42
CA SER A 99 -21.63 -14.26 9.43
C SER A 99 -22.83 -13.32 9.63
N ASP A 100 -23.92 -13.86 10.18
CA ASP A 100 -25.18 -13.13 10.33
C ASP A 100 -25.35 -12.51 11.73
N SER A 101 -24.48 -12.89 12.67
CA SER A 101 -24.55 -12.41 14.04
C SER A 101 -24.11 -10.94 14.14
N VAL A 102 -24.89 -10.16 14.91
CA VAL A 102 -24.55 -8.78 15.27
C VAL A 102 -23.55 -8.77 16.43
N LEU A 103 -23.59 -9.79 17.29
CA LEU A 103 -22.66 -9.92 18.41
C LEU A 103 -21.39 -10.66 17.96
N PRO A 104 -20.22 -10.32 18.52
CA PRO A 104 -19.03 -11.13 18.32
C PRO A 104 -19.29 -12.57 18.78
N VAL A 105 -18.82 -13.54 17.98
CA VAL A 105 -18.94 -14.97 18.29
C VAL A 105 -17.54 -15.55 18.48
N ILE A 106 -17.31 -16.23 19.60
CA ILE A 106 -16.06 -16.96 19.85
C ILE A 106 -16.30 -18.47 19.88
N LEU A 107 -15.38 -19.19 19.27
CA LEU A 107 -15.25 -20.64 19.41
C LEU A 107 -14.23 -20.93 20.51
N VAL A 108 -14.63 -21.75 21.48
CA VAL A 108 -13.79 -22.13 22.62
C VAL A 108 -13.63 -23.65 22.64
N ALA A 109 -12.39 -24.11 22.58
CA ALA A 109 -12.03 -25.52 22.65
C ALA A 109 -11.34 -25.83 24.00
N VAL A 110 -11.98 -26.66 24.82
CA VAL A 110 -11.56 -26.95 26.20
C VAL A 110 -10.91 -28.32 26.30
N ASN A 111 -9.68 -28.37 26.81
CA ASN A 111 -9.02 -29.61 27.21
C ASN A 111 -9.18 -29.83 28.72
N ASN A 112 -9.98 -30.83 29.08
CA ASN A 112 -10.30 -31.13 30.49
C ASN A 112 -9.13 -31.77 31.25
N ALA A 113 -8.25 -32.52 30.59
CA ALA A 113 -7.13 -33.21 31.24
C ALA A 113 -6.07 -32.23 31.76
N GLN A 114 -5.72 -31.23 30.96
CA GLN A 114 -4.72 -30.22 31.29
C GLN A 114 -5.33 -28.93 31.87
N LYS A 115 -6.66 -28.86 31.98
CA LYS A 115 -7.40 -27.66 32.45
C LYS A 115 -7.00 -26.40 31.67
N LYS A 116 -7.02 -26.49 30.34
CA LYS A 116 -6.75 -25.37 29.44
C LYS A 116 -7.90 -25.18 28.47
N ALA A 117 -8.14 -23.96 28.05
CA ALA A 117 -9.06 -23.67 26.96
C ALA A 117 -8.40 -22.77 25.92
N PHE A 118 -8.68 -22.98 24.64
CA PHE A 118 -8.19 -22.16 23.54
C PHE A 118 -9.38 -21.49 22.86
N TRP A 119 -9.22 -20.23 22.45
CA TRP A 119 -10.33 -19.49 21.85
C TRP A 119 -9.95 -18.78 20.55
N LEU A 120 -10.96 -18.61 19.69
CA LEU A 120 -10.84 -17.89 18.42
C LEU A 120 -12.10 -17.05 18.20
N SER A 121 -11.94 -15.80 17.81
CA SER A 121 -13.05 -15.00 17.25
C SER A 121 -13.34 -15.48 15.84
N VAL A 122 -14.60 -15.82 15.56
CA VAL A 122 -15.02 -16.21 14.20
C VAL A 122 -15.43 -14.94 13.46
N ASP A 123 -14.43 -14.22 12.95
CA ASP A 123 -14.61 -12.97 12.19
C ASP A 123 -14.69 -13.20 10.68
N GLU A 124 -14.79 -12.11 9.92
CA GLU A 124 -14.96 -12.12 8.46
C GLU A 124 -13.79 -12.82 7.75
N ASP A 125 -12.56 -12.62 8.20
CA ASP A 125 -11.37 -13.24 7.61
C ASP A 125 -11.40 -14.77 7.80
N VAL A 126 -11.76 -15.23 9.01
CA VAL A 126 -11.95 -16.66 9.30
C VAL A 126 -13.05 -17.25 8.42
N ILE A 127 -14.15 -16.53 8.20
CA ILE A 127 -15.28 -16.98 7.36
C ILE A 127 -14.86 -17.05 5.88
N ILE A 128 -14.13 -16.06 5.37
CA ILE A 128 -13.63 -16.04 3.98
C ILE A 128 -12.69 -17.23 3.74
N ASP A 129 -11.70 -17.43 4.62
CA ASP A 129 -10.78 -18.58 4.54
C ASP A 129 -11.54 -19.93 4.63
N ALA A 130 -12.48 -20.04 5.56
CA ALA A 130 -13.30 -21.24 5.71
C ALA A 130 -14.13 -21.54 4.44
N ASN A 131 -14.71 -20.51 3.81
CA ASN A 131 -15.49 -20.65 2.57
C ASN A 131 -14.65 -21.11 1.38
N GLN A 132 -13.37 -20.75 1.33
CA GLN A 132 -12.45 -21.23 0.28
C GLN A 132 -12.07 -22.71 0.47
N ARG A 133 -12.03 -23.18 1.72
CA ARG A 133 -11.55 -24.53 2.07
C ARG A 133 -12.67 -25.57 2.26
N ILE A 134 -13.91 -25.14 2.45
CA ILE A 134 -15.03 -26.05 2.75
C ILE A 134 -15.46 -26.82 1.50
N THR A 135 -15.37 -28.15 1.55
CA THR A 135 -15.80 -29.06 0.47
C THR A 135 -16.97 -29.97 0.86
N GLY A 136 -17.39 -29.95 2.13
CA GLY A 136 -18.49 -30.75 2.69
C GLY A 136 -19.30 -29.99 3.75
N GLU A 137 -19.86 -30.72 4.73
CA GLU A 137 -20.71 -30.14 5.79
C GLU A 137 -19.94 -29.41 6.90
N SER A 138 -18.62 -29.59 6.97
CA SER A 138 -17.74 -28.97 7.96
C SER A 138 -16.35 -28.67 7.42
N VAL A 139 -15.63 -27.78 8.10
CA VAL A 139 -14.24 -27.41 7.79
C VAL A 139 -13.43 -27.28 9.08
N SER A 140 -12.17 -27.72 9.05
CA SER A 140 -11.27 -27.58 10.19
C SER A 140 -10.82 -26.12 10.30
N ILE A 141 -11.03 -25.53 11.48
CA ILE A 141 -10.52 -24.21 11.84
C ILE A 141 -9.41 -24.38 12.88
N LYS A 142 -8.27 -23.75 12.64
CA LYS A 142 -7.15 -23.72 13.57
C LYS A 142 -7.38 -22.61 14.59
N ILE A 143 -7.12 -22.91 15.86
CA ILE A 143 -7.21 -21.96 16.96
C ILE A 143 -5.77 -21.56 17.34
N PRO A 144 -5.44 -20.27 17.39
CA PRO A 144 -4.10 -19.81 17.77
C PRO A 144 -3.72 -20.32 19.16
N TYR A 145 -2.49 -20.82 19.31
CA TYR A 145 -2.02 -21.39 20.57
C TYR A 145 -1.86 -20.33 21.66
N GLU A 146 -1.49 -19.12 21.25
CA GLU A 146 -1.38 -17.93 22.09
C GLU A 146 -2.71 -17.50 22.74
N ASN A 147 -3.84 -17.90 22.16
CA ASN A 147 -5.18 -17.65 22.72
C ASN A 147 -5.55 -18.71 23.77
N CYS A 148 -4.62 -19.03 24.66
CA CYS A 148 -4.79 -19.99 25.75
C CYS A 148 -5.32 -19.31 27.01
N LEU A 149 -6.30 -19.95 27.64
CA LEU A 149 -6.81 -19.67 28.98
C LEU A 149 -6.30 -20.76 29.91
N ASP A 150 -5.46 -20.37 30.86
CA ASP A 150 -4.84 -21.24 31.87
C ASP A 150 -5.18 -20.81 33.31
N GLY A 151 -6.06 -19.81 33.46
CA GLY A 151 -6.46 -19.24 34.74
C GLY A 151 -5.45 -18.27 35.36
N GLN A 152 -4.28 -18.07 34.74
CA GLN A 152 -3.25 -17.13 35.19
C GLN A 152 -3.16 -15.90 34.30
N ASN A 153 -3.32 -16.10 32.98
CA ASN A 153 -3.25 -15.01 32.01
C ASN A 153 -4.62 -14.38 31.77
N HIS A 154 -4.73 -13.06 31.99
CA HIS A 154 -5.95 -12.27 31.78
C HIS A 154 -5.94 -11.44 30.49
N ALA A 155 -4.95 -11.61 29.60
CA ALA A 155 -4.85 -10.87 28.34
C ALA A 155 -6.08 -11.01 27.41
N TYR A 156 -6.83 -12.11 27.56
CA TYR A 156 -8.08 -12.32 26.83
C TYR A 156 -9.14 -11.25 27.12
N LEU A 157 -9.12 -10.60 28.30
CA LEU A 157 -10.08 -9.56 28.65
C LEU A 157 -9.98 -8.37 27.70
N ALA A 158 -8.77 -7.87 27.46
CA ALA A 158 -8.53 -6.78 26.51
C ALA A 158 -8.87 -7.19 25.07
N ALA A 159 -8.54 -8.43 24.69
CA ALA A 159 -8.88 -8.94 23.36
C ALA A 159 -10.40 -9.03 23.13
N TRP A 160 -11.15 -9.50 24.12
CA TRP A 160 -12.61 -9.59 24.08
C TRP A 160 -13.28 -8.22 24.13
N GLU A 161 -12.76 -7.30 24.94
CA GLU A 161 -13.22 -5.91 24.94
C GLU A 161 -13.05 -5.25 23.57
N LYS A 162 -11.91 -5.48 22.91
CA LYS A 162 -11.65 -5.00 21.54
C LYS A 162 -12.68 -5.53 20.54
N LEU A 163 -13.05 -6.81 20.62
CA LEU A 163 -14.09 -7.41 19.77
C LEU A 163 -15.45 -6.73 19.97
N ILE A 164 -15.85 -6.50 21.22
CA ILE A 164 -17.10 -5.81 21.57
C ILE A 164 -17.10 -4.39 21.01
N ARG A 165 -16.02 -3.63 21.23
CA ARG A 165 -15.89 -2.24 20.77
C ARG A 165 -15.92 -2.15 19.25
N ALA A 166 -15.28 -3.09 18.54
CA ALA A 166 -15.33 -3.16 17.09
C ALA A 166 -16.76 -3.35 16.56
N ALA A 167 -17.52 -4.27 17.16
CA ALA A 167 -18.94 -4.48 16.80
C ALA A 167 -19.79 -3.24 17.09
N GLN A 168 -19.62 -2.60 18.25
CA GLN A 168 -20.34 -1.38 18.61
C GLN A 168 -20.05 -0.21 17.66
N THR A 169 -18.78 -0.04 17.23
CA THR A 169 -18.39 1.01 16.28
C THR A 169 -19.04 0.80 14.92
N LYS A 170 -19.07 -0.44 14.41
CA LYS A 170 -19.76 -0.79 13.15
C LYS A 170 -21.24 -0.40 13.22
N VAL A 171 -21.92 -0.72 14.31
CA VAL A 171 -23.35 -0.39 14.50
C VAL A 171 -23.57 1.12 14.62
N LYS A 172 -22.75 1.83 15.41
CA LYS A 172 -22.88 3.29 15.61
C LYS A 172 -22.60 4.09 14.33
N GLY A 173 -21.64 3.65 13.52
CA GLY A 173 -21.25 4.32 12.28
C GLY A 173 -22.19 4.09 11.08
N TYR A 174 -23.04 3.05 11.15
CA TYR A 174 -23.87 2.61 10.02
C TYR A 174 -24.75 3.73 9.44
N ASN A 175 -25.44 4.49 10.29
CA ASN A 175 -26.34 5.55 9.84
C ASN A 175 -25.59 6.71 9.17
N GLY A 176 -24.38 7.03 9.64
CA GLY A 176 -23.53 8.06 9.03
C GLY A 176 -23.08 7.64 7.63
N LEU A 177 -22.63 6.38 7.49
CA LEU A 177 -22.28 5.80 6.19
C LEU A 177 -23.48 5.74 5.22
N LEU A 178 -24.67 5.44 5.73
CA LEU A 178 -25.90 5.42 4.93
C LEU A 178 -26.25 6.82 4.39
N GLN A 179 -26.10 7.87 5.22
CA GLN A 179 -26.33 9.25 4.81
C GLN A 179 -25.29 9.73 3.80
N GLU A 180 -24.01 9.42 4.03
CA GLU A 180 -22.92 9.75 3.11
C GLU A 180 -23.12 9.09 1.75
N LYS A 181 -23.47 7.79 1.74
CA LYS A 181 -23.85 7.07 0.52
C LYS A 181 -25.00 7.76 -0.22
N GLY A 182 -26.07 8.11 0.48
CA GLY A 182 -27.21 8.81 -0.13
C GLY A 182 -26.86 10.18 -0.71
N LEU A 183 -25.97 10.93 -0.05
CA LEU A 183 -25.47 12.21 -0.56
C LEU A 183 -24.62 12.02 -1.82
N LEU A 184 -23.74 11.01 -1.83
CA LEU A 184 -22.91 10.67 -2.98
C LEU A 184 -23.76 10.19 -4.16
N GLU A 185 -24.75 9.33 -3.92
CA GLU A 185 -25.70 8.86 -4.94
C GLU A 185 -26.50 10.03 -5.53
N THR A 186 -26.89 11.02 -4.70
CA THR A 186 -27.60 12.22 -5.17
C THR A 186 -26.71 13.14 -6.00
N LYS A 187 -25.46 13.37 -5.57
CA LYS A 187 -24.47 14.14 -6.35
C LYS A 187 -24.18 13.47 -7.69
N LEU A 188 -23.99 12.15 -7.68
CA LEU A 188 -23.77 11.35 -8.87
C LEU A 188 -24.97 11.44 -9.83
N LYS A 189 -26.19 11.34 -9.32
CA LYS A 189 -27.42 11.48 -10.11
C LYS A 189 -27.56 12.87 -10.75
N HIS A 190 -27.25 13.96 -10.03
CA HIS A 190 -27.24 15.30 -10.62
C HIS A 190 -26.14 15.50 -11.67
N LEU A 191 -25.02 14.80 -11.55
CA LEU A 191 -23.99 14.76 -12.60
C LEU A 191 -24.39 13.90 -13.80
N GLU A 192 -25.33 12.98 -13.63
CA GLU A 192 -25.88 12.14 -14.71
C GLU A 192 -27.09 12.77 -15.41
N GLU A 193 -27.73 13.75 -14.79
CA GLU A 193 -28.79 14.54 -15.42
C GLU A 193 -28.21 15.35 -16.60
N GLY A 194 -28.70 15.04 -17.82
CA GLY A 194 -28.28 15.69 -19.07
C GLY A 194 -27.61 14.77 -20.09
N LEU A 195 -27.43 13.49 -19.78
CA LEU A 195 -26.88 12.49 -20.70
C LEU A 195 -27.92 12.08 -21.75
N ARG A 196 -27.70 12.42 -23.02
CA ARG A 196 -28.56 12.02 -24.15
C ARG A 196 -27.81 11.09 -25.11
N PRO A 197 -28.50 10.14 -25.77
CA PRO A 197 -27.93 9.41 -26.91
C PRO A 197 -27.42 10.40 -27.96
N SER A 198 -26.24 10.13 -28.54
CA SER A 198 -25.60 11.00 -29.52
C SER A 198 -26.47 11.18 -30.77
N THR A 199 -26.62 12.41 -31.22
CA THR A 199 -27.23 12.86 -32.49
C THR A 199 -26.18 13.16 -33.57
N LEU A 200 -24.89 13.02 -33.25
CA LEU A 200 -23.76 13.13 -34.19
C LEU A 200 -23.91 12.24 -35.43
N SER A 201 -23.32 12.68 -36.54
CA SER A 201 -23.32 11.91 -37.79
C SER A 201 -22.51 10.61 -37.66
N PRO A 202 -22.79 9.58 -38.49
CA PRO A 202 -22.01 8.34 -38.51
C PRO A 202 -20.50 8.57 -38.73
N GLU A 203 -20.14 9.57 -39.53
CA GLU A 203 -18.74 9.93 -39.80
C GLU A 203 -18.08 10.48 -38.53
N ALA A 204 -18.73 11.42 -37.83
CA ALA A 204 -18.24 11.97 -36.57
C ALA A 204 -18.09 10.87 -35.49
N LEU A 205 -19.06 9.95 -35.42
CA LEU A 205 -18.97 8.79 -34.51
C LEU A 205 -17.78 7.90 -34.85
N THR A 206 -17.50 7.66 -36.13
CA THR A 206 -16.35 6.86 -36.57
C THR A 206 -15.03 7.53 -36.18
N GLU A 207 -14.90 8.84 -36.43
CA GLU A 207 -13.71 9.63 -36.04
C GLU A 207 -13.47 9.57 -34.53
N ILE A 208 -14.53 9.75 -33.73
CA ILE A 208 -14.46 9.67 -32.26
C ILE A 208 -14.11 8.25 -31.80
N HIS A 209 -14.66 7.21 -32.42
CA HIS A 209 -14.31 5.83 -32.09
C HIS A 209 -12.83 5.52 -32.35
N ILE A 210 -12.27 6.00 -33.47
CA ILE A 210 -10.84 5.85 -33.78
C ILE A 210 -9.99 6.52 -32.69
N PHE A 211 -10.31 7.76 -32.35
CA PHE A 211 -9.64 8.49 -31.26
C PHE A 211 -9.70 7.73 -29.93
N LEU A 212 -10.90 7.30 -29.50
CA LEU A 212 -11.07 6.57 -28.25
C LEU A 212 -10.33 5.23 -28.25
N ASN A 213 -10.25 4.55 -29.39
CA ASN A 213 -9.48 3.32 -29.52
C ASN A 213 -7.99 3.58 -29.31
N HIS A 214 -7.41 4.61 -29.94
CA HIS A 214 -6.02 4.98 -29.69
C HIS A 214 -5.78 5.32 -28.22
N TYR A 215 -6.58 6.21 -27.65
CA TYR A 215 -6.43 6.66 -26.27
C TYR A 215 -6.51 5.49 -25.27
N ASN A 216 -7.54 4.64 -25.38
CA ASN A 216 -7.66 3.48 -24.48
C ASN A 216 -6.56 2.44 -24.73
N THR A 217 -6.12 2.23 -25.98
CA THR A 217 -5.03 1.29 -26.27
C THR A 217 -3.74 1.72 -25.60
N ILE A 218 -3.38 3.01 -25.71
CA ILE A 218 -2.17 3.55 -25.06
C ILE A 218 -2.25 3.37 -23.53
N LEU A 219 -3.41 3.60 -22.92
CA LEU A 219 -3.62 3.35 -21.48
C LEU A 219 -3.61 1.87 -21.11
N ASP A 220 -4.04 0.97 -21.99
CA ASP A 220 -4.09 -0.47 -21.74
C ASP A 220 -2.73 -1.15 -21.91
N THR A 221 -1.84 -0.58 -22.72
CA THR A 221 -0.54 -1.16 -23.06
C THR A 221 0.61 -0.33 -22.50
N GLU A 222 0.95 0.78 -23.14
CA GLU A 222 2.14 1.60 -22.88
C GLU A 222 2.12 2.26 -21.51
N PHE A 223 0.94 2.72 -21.07
CA PHE A 223 0.72 3.40 -19.81
C PHE A 223 -0.25 2.63 -18.89
N ALA A 224 -0.21 1.31 -18.95
CA ALA A 224 -1.01 0.43 -18.07
C ALA A 224 -0.88 0.78 -16.58
N VAL A 225 0.30 1.22 -16.15
CA VAL A 225 0.54 1.67 -14.77
C VAL A 225 -0.33 2.85 -14.37
N MET A 226 -0.56 3.80 -15.29
CA MET A 226 -1.47 4.92 -15.08
C MET A 226 -2.91 4.40 -14.91
N LYS A 227 -3.32 3.46 -15.77
CA LYS A 227 -4.66 2.85 -15.70
C LYS A 227 -4.89 2.11 -14.39
N GLN A 228 -3.91 1.34 -13.94
CA GLN A 228 -4.01 0.58 -12.69
C GLN A 228 -4.04 1.49 -11.46
N THR A 229 -3.34 2.62 -11.51
CA THR A 229 -3.24 3.55 -10.37
C THR A 229 -4.47 4.44 -10.27
N LEU A 230 -4.93 5.00 -11.38
CA LEU A 230 -5.99 6.01 -11.39
C LEU A 230 -7.36 5.42 -11.72
N TYR A 231 -7.38 4.47 -12.63
CA TYR A 231 -8.59 3.94 -13.23
C TYR A 231 -8.90 2.52 -12.76
N ALA A 232 -8.44 2.12 -11.57
CA ALA A 232 -8.59 0.75 -11.06
C ALA A 232 -10.05 0.23 -11.07
N ARG A 233 -11.02 1.12 -10.87
CA ARG A 233 -12.47 0.81 -10.89
C ARG A 233 -13.12 0.94 -12.27
N TYR A 234 -12.42 1.50 -13.24
CA TYR A 234 -12.96 1.89 -14.53
C TYR A 234 -12.40 1.00 -15.64
N TRP A 235 -13.28 0.51 -16.51
CA TRP A 235 -12.87 -0.43 -17.55
C TRP A 235 -12.37 0.28 -18.81
N LYS A 236 -12.93 1.46 -19.14
CA LYS A 236 -12.54 2.29 -20.29
C LYS A 236 -12.75 3.77 -19.99
N ILE A 237 -12.11 4.61 -20.81
CA ILE A 237 -12.36 6.03 -20.90
C ILE A 237 -13.29 6.29 -22.10
N GLY A 238 -14.43 6.92 -21.83
CA GLY A 238 -15.37 7.44 -22.81
C GLY A 238 -15.22 8.94 -23.02
N ILE A 239 -16.12 9.53 -23.78
CA ILE A 239 -16.10 10.94 -24.16
C ILE A 239 -17.49 11.57 -24.06
N GLY A 240 -17.53 12.78 -23.48
CA GLY A 240 -18.66 13.69 -23.52
C GLY A 240 -18.39 14.82 -24.51
N ILE A 241 -19.13 14.88 -25.61
CA ILE A 241 -19.01 15.87 -26.67
C ILE A 241 -19.94 17.05 -26.38
N ALA A 242 -19.40 18.25 -26.25
CA ALA A 242 -20.19 19.48 -26.14
C ALA A 242 -20.39 20.18 -27.49
N SER A 243 -19.41 20.07 -28.40
CA SER A 243 -19.56 20.52 -29.80
C SER A 243 -18.64 19.74 -30.72
N TYR A 244 -19.09 19.44 -31.94
CA TYR A 244 -18.30 18.74 -32.95
C TYR A 244 -18.60 19.30 -34.34
N SER A 245 -17.61 19.89 -34.98
CA SER A 245 -17.66 20.40 -36.35
C SER A 245 -16.35 20.11 -37.08
N VAL A 246 -16.28 20.42 -38.38
CA VAL A 246 -15.06 20.21 -39.18
C VAL A 246 -13.86 20.93 -38.58
N ASP A 247 -14.05 22.17 -38.13
CA ASP A 247 -12.94 23.03 -37.69
C ASP A 247 -12.84 23.18 -36.18
N ARG A 248 -13.81 22.66 -35.41
CA ARG A 248 -13.83 22.79 -33.95
C ARG A 248 -14.35 21.56 -33.27
N CYS A 249 -13.71 21.20 -32.16
CA CYS A 249 -14.22 20.19 -31.25
C CYS A 249 -14.17 20.72 -29.82
N ALA A 250 -15.22 20.45 -29.06
CA ALA A 250 -15.24 20.62 -27.63
C ALA A 250 -15.72 19.34 -26.94
N PHE A 251 -14.88 18.78 -26.08
CA PHE A 251 -15.16 17.50 -25.42
C PHE A 251 -14.52 17.39 -24.04
N VAL A 252 -14.97 16.39 -23.29
CA VAL A 252 -14.39 15.94 -22.02
C VAL A 252 -14.20 14.43 -22.06
N LEU A 253 -13.08 13.93 -21.54
CA LEU A 253 -12.91 12.50 -21.28
C LEU A 253 -13.61 12.10 -19.98
N ILE A 254 -14.19 10.90 -19.94
CA ILE A 254 -15.00 10.42 -18.80
C ILE A 254 -14.64 8.97 -18.49
N PRO A 255 -14.17 8.64 -17.28
CA PRO A 255 -13.91 7.26 -16.90
C PRO A 255 -15.24 6.49 -16.71
N LEU A 256 -15.34 5.28 -17.27
CA LEU A 256 -16.55 4.45 -17.29
C LEU A 256 -16.43 3.29 -16.29
N ASP A 257 -17.35 3.24 -15.33
CA ASP A 257 -17.32 2.27 -14.24
C ASP A 257 -17.55 0.84 -14.77
N SER A 258 -16.73 -0.11 -14.33
CA SER A 258 -16.83 -1.53 -14.68
C SER A 258 -18.15 -2.18 -14.24
N GLY A 259 -18.80 -1.65 -13.20
CA GLY A 259 -20.09 -2.12 -12.70
C GLY A 259 -21.32 -1.54 -13.41
N ARG A 260 -21.15 -0.67 -14.43
CA ARG A 260 -22.26 0.07 -15.07
C ARG A 260 -22.23 -0.03 -16.59
N ASN A 261 -23.41 -0.24 -17.20
CA ASN A 261 -23.56 -0.28 -18.66
C ASN A 261 -23.76 1.13 -19.23
N ASP A 262 -22.68 1.88 -19.22
CA ASP A 262 -22.64 3.31 -19.46
C ASP A 262 -22.18 3.60 -20.91
N PRO A 263 -22.85 4.48 -21.70
CA PRO A 263 -22.47 4.70 -23.09
C PRO A 263 -21.09 5.35 -23.21
N ILE A 264 -20.31 4.89 -24.18
CA ILE A 264 -18.92 5.32 -24.42
C ILE A 264 -18.84 6.74 -25.03
N ILE A 265 -19.78 7.09 -25.90
CA ILE A 265 -19.90 8.43 -26.50
C ILE A 265 -21.20 9.06 -26.03
N ARG A 266 -21.13 10.28 -25.50
CA ARG A 266 -22.28 11.03 -25.00
C ARG A 266 -22.25 12.46 -25.52
N GLU A 267 -23.42 13.06 -25.73
CA GLU A 267 -23.51 14.50 -25.93
C GLU A 267 -23.78 15.21 -24.59
N LEU A 268 -23.11 16.34 -24.39
CA LEU A 268 -23.27 17.19 -23.22
C LEU A 268 -24.05 18.46 -23.61
N ALA A 269 -25.04 18.81 -22.81
CA ALA A 269 -25.66 20.13 -22.90
C ALA A 269 -24.60 21.22 -22.63
N ALA A 270 -24.63 22.33 -23.39
CA ALA A 270 -23.65 23.41 -23.29
C ALA A 270 -23.48 23.94 -21.85
N ASP A 271 -24.57 24.06 -21.10
CA ASP A 271 -24.61 24.54 -19.71
C ASP A 271 -23.95 23.56 -18.73
N SER A 272 -23.96 22.27 -19.07
CA SER A 272 -23.36 21.18 -18.28
C SER A 272 -21.85 21.06 -18.52
N PHE A 273 -21.34 21.56 -19.65
CA PHE A 273 -19.90 21.56 -19.96
C PHE A 273 -19.15 22.54 -19.03
N PHE A 274 -19.64 23.77 -18.89
CA PHE A 274 -18.98 24.80 -18.05
C PHE A 274 -19.06 24.49 -16.55
N LYS A 275 -20.18 23.97 -16.05
CA LYS A 275 -20.29 23.54 -14.63
C LYS A 275 -19.35 22.38 -14.29
N ARG A 276 -19.15 21.44 -15.22
CA ARG A 276 -18.17 20.35 -15.07
C ARG A 276 -16.74 20.83 -15.24
N HIS A 277 -16.52 21.89 -16.03
CA HIS A 277 -15.23 22.57 -16.17
C HIS A 277 -14.80 23.29 -14.89
N GLU A 278 -15.73 23.78 -14.05
CA GLU A 278 -15.40 24.38 -12.75
C GLU A 278 -15.10 23.33 -11.67
N ALA A 279 -15.89 22.25 -11.60
CA ALA A 279 -15.62 21.09 -10.72
C ALA A 279 -14.30 20.36 -11.06
N LEU A 280 -13.73 20.68 -12.22
CA LEU A 280 -12.50 20.12 -12.76
C LEU A 280 -11.23 20.68 -12.12
N PHE A 281 -11.29 21.91 -11.62
CA PHE A 281 -10.17 22.60 -10.99
C PHE A 281 -10.04 22.32 -9.50
N ASP A 282 -10.99 21.61 -8.89
CA ASP A 282 -10.95 21.26 -7.46
C ASP A 282 -10.09 20.02 -7.14
N GLY A 283 -9.60 19.31 -8.17
CA GLY A 283 -8.70 18.16 -8.01
C GLY A 283 -9.38 16.89 -7.50
N THR A 284 -10.71 16.84 -7.37
CA THR A 284 -11.45 15.75 -6.73
C THR A 284 -11.91 14.66 -7.71
N ILE A 285 -11.76 14.85 -9.03
CA ILE A 285 -12.27 13.90 -10.02
C ILE A 285 -11.20 13.47 -11.03
N LEU A 286 -11.10 12.14 -11.19
CA LEU A 286 -10.28 11.43 -12.16
C LEU A 286 -10.54 11.96 -13.57
N SER A 287 -9.51 12.59 -14.14
CA SER A 287 -9.38 13.12 -15.50
C SER A 287 -10.67 13.58 -16.18
N TYR A 288 -10.90 14.89 -16.16
CA TYR A 288 -11.51 15.51 -17.32
C TYR A 288 -10.48 16.43 -17.98
N SER A 289 -10.33 16.28 -19.28
CA SER A 289 -9.59 17.21 -20.10
C SER A 289 -10.60 17.95 -20.97
N ALA A 290 -10.75 19.26 -20.75
CA ALA A 290 -11.63 20.10 -21.55
C ALA A 290 -10.83 20.70 -22.70
N HIS A 291 -11.09 20.24 -23.91
CA HIS A 291 -10.42 20.76 -25.11
C HIS A 291 -11.36 21.66 -25.87
N ILE A 292 -10.91 22.85 -26.24
CA ILE A 292 -11.58 23.73 -27.20
C ILE A 292 -10.52 24.11 -28.21
N SER A 293 -10.47 23.38 -29.33
CA SER A 293 -9.42 23.55 -30.34
C SER A 293 -9.97 23.31 -31.74
N GLN A 294 -9.07 23.40 -32.73
CA GLN A 294 -9.28 22.75 -34.01
C GLN A 294 -9.65 21.28 -33.81
N ASN A 295 -10.42 20.69 -34.72
CA ASN A 295 -10.87 19.30 -34.57
C ASN A 295 -9.73 18.30 -34.81
N THR A 296 -8.84 18.18 -33.82
CA THR A 296 -7.70 17.27 -33.85
C THR A 296 -8.11 15.81 -33.69
N ILE A 297 -9.32 15.53 -33.15
CA ILE A 297 -9.91 14.17 -33.18
C ILE A 297 -9.99 13.68 -34.62
N ARG A 298 -10.43 14.55 -35.53
CA ARG A 298 -10.50 14.24 -36.96
C ARG A 298 -9.13 14.26 -37.63
N ASN A 299 -8.32 15.28 -37.37
CA ASN A 299 -7.11 15.52 -38.14
C ASN A 299 -5.93 14.63 -37.73
N ASN A 300 -5.77 14.34 -36.43
CA ASN A 300 -4.69 13.49 -35.91
C ASN A 300 -5.06 12.88 -34.54
N PRO A 301 -5.93 11.85 -34.54
CA PRO A 301 -6.46 11.26 -33.30
C PRO A 301 -5.36 10.62 -32.42
N GLU A 302 -4.33 10.04 -33.02
CA GLU A 302 -3.24 9.39 -32.29
C GLU A 302 -2.36 10.42 -31.56
N ALA A 303 -1.87 11.45 -32.26
CA ALA A 303 -1.04 12.48 -31.63
C ALA A 303 -1.80 13.25 -30.55
N LEU A 304 -3.10 13.52 -30.76
CA LEU A 304 -3.95 14.08 -29.71
C LEU A 304 -3.96 13.15 -28.49
N SER A 305 -4.16 11.85 -28.68
CA SER A 305 -4.19 10.88 -27.57
C SER A 305 -2.91 10.91 -26.73
N TYR A 306 -1.72 10.91 -27.37
CA TYR A 306 -0.45 11.03 -26.66
C TYR A 306 -0.31 12.36 -25.92
N SER A 307 -0.73 13.48 -26.53
CA SER A 307 -0.66 14.80 -25.90
C SER A 307 -1.52 14.88 -24.62
N LEU A 308 -2.73 14.30 -24.68
CA LEU A 308 -3.61 14.20 -23.51
C LEU A 308 -2.99 13.36 -22.40
N ILE A 309 -2.52 12.15 -22.74
CA ILE A 309 -1.89 11.22 -21.78
C ILE A 309 -0.63 11.84 -21.17
N LYS A 310 0.22 12.50 -21.98
CA LYS A 310 1.41 13.23 -21.50
C LYS A 310 1.06 14.24 -20.42
N SER A 311 0.07 15.09 -20.69
CA SER A 311 -0.34 16.16 -19.76
C SER A 311 -0.84 15.58 -18.43
N GLU A 312 -1.61 14.50 -18.50
CA GLU A 312 -2.14 13.83 -17.31
C GLU A 312 -1.04 13.07 -16.56
N PHE A 313 -0.15 12.40 -17.28
CA PHE A 313 0.92 11.57 -16.73
C PHE A 313 1.90 12.40 -15.93
N PHE A 314 2.41 13.50 -16.50
CA PHE A 314 3.37 14.33 -15.76
C PHE A 314 2.73 15.07 -14.59
N ARG A 315 1.46 15.48 -14.70
CA ARG A 315 0.70 16.04 -13.57
C ARG A 315 0.63 15.08 -12.38
N ILE A 316 0.64 13.78 -12.64
CA ILE A 316 0.47 12.73 -11.64
C ILE A 316 1.80 12.22 -11.13
N MET A 317 2.77 12.00 -12.02
CA MET A 317 4.12 11.58 -11.64
C MET A 317 4.85 12.63 -10.79
N GLU A 318 4.46 13.90 -10.86
CA GLU A 318 4.93 14.91 -9.89
C GLU A 318 4.50 14.61 -8.45
N LYS A 319 3.42 13.85 -8.26
CA LYS A 319 2.83 13.53 -6.94
C LYS A 319 2.97 12.06 -6.55
N TYR A 320 3.02 11.17 -7.54
CA TYR A 320 2.97 9.72 -7.35
C TYR A 320 4.25 9.07 -7.87
N ASN A 321 5.00 8.50 -6.94
CA ASN A 321 6.23 7.77 -7.20
C ASN A 321 5.93 6.27 -7.36
N LEU A 322 6.30 5.68 -8.49
CA LEU A 322 5.98 4.28 -8.81
C LEU A 322 6.88 3.29 -8.06
N PRO A 323 6.34 2.23 -7.45
CA PRO A 323 7.14 1.29 -6.67
C PRO A 323 8.11 0.47 -7.53
N VAL A 324 9.19 0.02 -6.89
CA VAL A 324 10.10 -1.02 -7.41
C VAL A 324 10.11 -2.17 -6.42
N ASN A 325 9.75 -3.38 -6.86
CA ASN A 325 9.67 -4.54 -5.96
C ASN A 325 11.08 -5.10 -5.68
N GLU A 326 11.93 -4.33 -5.01
CA GLU A 326 13.32 -4.63 -4.71
C GLU A 326 13.66 -4.21 -3.28
N PRO A 327 14.14 -5.13 -2.42
CA PRO A 327 14.52 -4.80 -1.05
C PRO A 327 15.53 -3.66 -0.95
N VAL A 328 16.48 -3.56 -1.89
CA VAL A 328 17.50 -2.50 -1.88
C VAL A 328 16.87 -1.11 -1.93
N ILE A 329 15.89 -0.89 -2.82
CA ILE A 329 15.16 0.38 -2.93
C ILE A 329 14.26 0.60 -1.71
N ALA A 330 13.60 -0.46 -1.23
CA ALA A 330 12.76 -0.37 -0.03
C ALA A 330 13.55 0.08 1.20
N HIS A 331 14.73 -0.53 1.43
CA HIS A 331 15.66 -0.16 2.48
C HIS A 331 16.14 1.28 2.33
N GLU A 332 16.62 1.66 1.15
CA GLU A 332 17.06 3.03 0.85
C GLU A 332 15.97 4.07 1.14
N TYR A 333 14.76 3.85 0.63
CA TYR A 333 13.65 4.79 0.75
C TYR A 333 13.14 4.92 2.19
N LEU A 334 13.02 3.79 2.91
CA LEU A 334 12.57 3.79 4.32
C LEU A 334 13.61 4.42 5.24
N VAL A 335 14.90 4.08 5.10
CA VAL A 335 15.97 4.67 5.92
C VAL A 335 16.06 6.17 5.69
N SER A 336 15.93 6.61 4.43
CA SER A 336 15.86 8.03 4.09
C SER A 336 14.73 8.77 4.82
N PHE A 337 13.53 8.18 4.80
CA PHE A 337 12.37 8.71 5.51
C PHE A 337 12.61 8.77 7.02
N ILE A 338 13.18 7.70 7.60
CA ILE A 338 13.51 7.64 9.02
C ILE A 338 14.51 8.75 9.37
N ASP A 339 15.60 8.89 8.64
CA ASP A 339 16.63 9.91 8.89
C ASP A 339 16.06 11.33 8.83
N SER A 340 15.15 11.59 7.90
CA SER A 340 14.49 12.90 7.77
C SER A 340 13.61 13.26 8.96
N PHE A 341 13.01 12.25 9.61
CA PHE A 341 12.00 12.41 10.67
C PHE A 341 12.36 11.69 11.96
N GLN A 342 13.63 11.36 12.19
CA GLN A 342 14.08 10.46 13.26
C GLN A 342 13.59 10.92 14.64
N VAL A 343 13.60 12.24 14.88
CA VAL A 343 13.15 12.83 16.14
C VAL A 343 11.64 12.75 16.30
N THR A 344 10.86 12.81 15.22
CA THR A 344 9.39 12.65 15.23
C THR A 344 8.99 11.18 15.29
N LEU A 345 9.78 10.29 14.71
CA LEU A 345 9.54 8.85 14.75
C LEU A 345 10.06 8.23 16.06
N GLY A 346 11.04 8.85 16.72
CA GLY A 346 11.60 8.36 17.99
C GLY A 346 12.66 7.28 17.76
N PHE A 347 13.38 7.39 16.64
CA PHE A 347 14.55 6.58 16.37
C PHE A 347 15.81 7.36 16.76
N GLU A 348 16.85 6.61 17.15
CA GLU A 348 18.15 7.19 17.37
C GLU A 348 18.79 7.57 16.02
N PRO A 349 19.61 8.62 15.98
CA PRO A 349 20.27 9.04 14.76
C PRO A 349 21.26 8.00 14.25
N GLU A 350 21.42 7.93 12.93
CA GLU A 350 22.53 7.24 12.25
C GLU A 350 22.68 5.74 12.60
N GLN A 351 21.60 5.06 12.96
CA GLN A 351 21.64 3.61 13.20
C GLN A 351 21.80 2.84 11.89
N ASP A 352 22.50 1.70 11.95
CA ASP A 352 22.65 0.79 10.80
C ASP A 352 21.35 0.05 10.48
N THR A 353 20.46 -0.11 11.47
CA THR A 353 19.19 -0.81 11.31
C THR A 353 18.07 -0.18 12.11
N TYR A 354 16.84 -0.27 11.59
CA TYR A 354 15.64 0.28 12.21
C TYR A 354 14.50 -0.75 12.20
N SER A 355 13.77 -0.92 13.31
CA SER A 355 12.70 -1.90 13.38
C SER A 355 11.50 -1.54 12.50
N LEU A 356 11.15 -2.42 11.55
CA LEU A 356 10.01 -2.24 10.65
C LEU A 356 8.68 -2.29 11.41
N LYS A 357 8.56 -3.20 12.39
CA LYS A 357 7.36 -3.30 13.25
C LYS A 357 7.16 -2.03 14.06
N GLN A 358 8.24 -1.48 14.61
CA GLN A 358 8.18 -0.22 15.35
C GLN A 358 7.78 0.94 14.44
N LEU A 359 8.41 1.08 13.26
CA LEU A 359 8.07 2.13 12.29
C LEU A 359 6.61 2.04 11.86
N ASN A 360 6.13 0.84 11.50
CA ASN A 360 4.75 0.61 11.10
C ASN A 360 3.76 0.98 12.22
N PHE A 361 4.06 0.58 13.47
CA PHE A 361 3.25 0.95 14.64
C PHE A 361 3.25 2.47 14.88
N ILE A 362 4.38 3.14 14.77
CA ILE A 362 4.46 4.60 14.96
C ILE A 362 3.61 5.32 13.92
N LEU A 363 3.75 4.98 12.64
CA LEU A 363 3.07 5.67 11.56
C LEU A 363 1.56 5.46 11.57
N LYS A 364 1.11 4.21 11.79
CA LYS A 364 -0.32 3.85 11.74
C LYS A 364 -1.07 4.18 13.03
N GLU A 365 -0.40 4.15 14.18
CA GLU A 365 -1.06 4.22 15.49
C GLU A 365 -0.52 5.37 16.36
N ALA A 366 0.76 5.35 16.72
CA ALA A 366 1.28 6.21 17.79
C ALA A 366 1.33 7.70 17.43
N LEU A 367 1.82 8.03 16.23
CA LEU A 367 1.94 9.41 15.76
C LEU A 367 0.56 10.08 15.56
N PRO A 368 -0.44 9.44 14.91
CA PRO A 368 -1.80 9.96 14.88
C PRO A 368 -2.39 10.30 16.26
N VAL A 369 -2.21 9.42 17.25
CA VAL A 369 -2.67 9.67 18.63
C VAL A 369 -1.90 10.82 19.28
N GLU A 370 -0.59 10.88 19.11
CA GLU A 370 0.23 11.98 19.62
C GLU A 370 -0.28 13.34 19.11
N ILE A 371 -0.51 13.45 17.80
CA ILE A 371 -0.98 14.68 17.16
C ILE A 371 -2.39 15.02 17.65
N ALA A 372 -3.30 14.04 17.68
CA ALA A 372 -4.67 14.21 18.12
C ALA A 372 -4.79 14.77 19.55
N GLN A 373 -3.82 14.46 20.42
CA GLN A 373 -3.81 14.90 21.82
C GLN A 373 -3.11 16.24 22.06
N ASN A 374 -2.17 16.62 21.19
CA ASN A 374 -1.35 17.81 21.40
C ASN A 374 -1.82 19.03 20.59
N TYR A 375 -2.75 18.82 19.65
CA TYR A 375 -3.40 19.90 18.90
C TYR A 375 -4.76 20.23 19.51
N ASN A 376 -5.05 21.52 19.63
CA ASN A 376 -6.37 21.99 20.06
C ASN A 376 -7.31 22.02 18.85
N PHE A 377 -8.09 20.96 18.70
CA PHE A 377 -9.14 20.90 17.68
C PHE A 377 -10.45 21.47 18.21
N ALA A 378 -11.21 22.15 17.34
CA ALA A 378 -12.60 22.48 17.64
C ALA A 378 -13.47 21.22 17.52
N ASP A 379 -14.58 21.14 18.27
CA ASP A 379 -15.43 19.94 18.40
C ASP A 379 -15.99 19.40 17.06
N TRP A 380 -16.11 20.29 16.06
CA TRP A 380 -16.63 19.96 14.73
C TRP A 380 -15.59 19.32 13.80
N VAL A 381 -14.30 19.38 14.12
CA VAL A 381 -13.25 18.72 13.34
C VAL A 381 -13.31 17.21 13.62
N LYS A 382 -13.47 16.41 12.58
CA LYS A 382 -13.50 14.93 12.68
C LYS A 382 -12.30 14.27 12.02
N ASP A 383 -11.76 14.90 10.98
CA ASP A 383 -10.57 14.46 10.27
C ASP A 383 -9.56 15.60 10.20
N PHE A 384 -8.28 15.26 10.31
CA PHE A 384 -7.19 16.21 10.19
C PHE A 384 -6.02 15.59 9.42
N ASN A 385 -5.52 16.31 8.42
CA ASN A 385 -4.33 15.91 7.68
C ASN A 385 -3.10 16.60 8.28
N TYR A 386 -2.19 15.81 8.85
CA TYR A 386 -0.95 16.30 9.44
C TYR A 386 0.22 16.11 8.47
N ASN A 387 0.81 17.22 8.02
CA ASN A 387 2.02 17.16 7.21
C ASN A 387 3.27 17.00 8.11
N ILE A 388 3.89 15.81 8.06
CA ILE A 388 5.09 15.45 8.85
C ILE A 388 6.32 16.27 8.46
N ASP A 389 6.35 16.87 7.25
CA ASP A 389 7.47 17.65 6.74
C ASP A 389 7.82 18.85 7.62
N SER A 390 6.80 19.39 8.30
CA SER A 390 6.96 20.45 9.30
C SER A 390 7.91 20.06 10.45
N THR A 391 8.15 18.77 10.64
CA THR A 391 9.04 18.22 11.66
C THR A 391 10.39 17.75 11.14
N LYS A 392 10.67 17.95 9.85
CA LYS A 392 11.98 17.62 9.28
C LYS A 392 13.08 18.34 10.06
N ASN A 393 14.16 17.63 10.40
CA ASN A 393 15.29 18.17 11.15
C ASN A 393 14.92 18.76 12.53
N THR A 394 13.78 18.37 13.11
CA THR A 394 13.41 18.79 14.48
C THR A 394 14.52 18.38 15.44
N ARG A 395 14.92 19.30 16.33
CA ARG A 395 15.92 18.99 17.36
C ARG A 395 15.30 18.13 18.47
N PRO A 396 16.04 17.16 19.04
CA PRO A 396 15.57 16.42 20.20
C PRO A 396 15.16 17.35 21.32
N HIS A 397 13.96 17.17 21.86
CA HIS A 397 13.45 17.95 22.98
C HIS A 397 12.68 17.02 23.94
N PRO A 398 12.91 17.09 25.27
CA PRO A 398 12.28 16.17 26.24
C PRO A 398 10.75 16.10 26.13
N ASN A 399 10.10 17.24 25.83
CA ASN A 399 8.65 17.28 25.59
C ASN A 399 8.19 16.37 24.45
N LEU A 400 8.95 16.21 23.36
CA LEU A 400 8.57 15.36 22.23
C LEU A 400 8.62 13.88 22.64
N THR A 401 9.68 13.47 23.34
CA THR A 401 9.79 12.12 23.91
C THR A 401 8.62 11.83 24.84
N ARG A 402 8.31 12.76 25.76
CA ARG A 402 7.18 12.61 26.70
C ARG A 402 5.83 12.52 25.98
N ARG A 403 5.62 13.28 24.90
CA ARG A 403 4.36 13.23 24.12
C ARG A 403 4.14 11.85 23.50
N LYS A 404 5.18 11.24 22.96
CA LYS A 404 5.13 9.89 22.40
C LYS A 404 4.91 8.83 23.45
N GLU A 405 5.66 8.88 24.55
CA GLU A 405 5.47 7.95 25.67
C GLU A 405 4.04 8.02 26.19
N ASN A 406 3.47 9.22 26.27
CA ASN A 406 2.06 9.41 26.62
C ASN A 406 1.12 8.82 25.56
N ALA A 407 1.34 9.07 24.26
CA ALA A 407 0.54 8.50 23.18
C ALA A 407 0.56 6.96 23.19
N ILE A 408 1.73 6.35 23.39
CA ILE A 408 1.89 4.90 23.52
C ILE A 408 1.18 4.38 24.78
N SER A 409 1.24 5.12 25.89
CA SER A 409 0.52 4.77 27.12
C SER A 409 -0.99 4.84 26.95
N LEU A 410 -1.48 5.85 26.22
CA LEU A 410 -2.90 5.99 25.87
C LEU A 410 -3.37 4.85 24.96
N LEU A 411 -2.57 4.47 23.96
CA LEU A 411 -2.87 3.32 23.10
C LEU A 411 -2.96 2.01 23.90
N LYS A 412 -2.10 1.81 24.91
CA LYS A 412 -2.19 0.66 25.83
C LYS A 412 -3.43 0.68 26.71
N ALA A 413 -4.06 1.85 26.87
CA ALA A 413 -5.32 2.04 27.58
C ALA A 413 -6.53 2.11 26.62
N ASP A 414 -6.39 1.63 25.38
CA ASP A 414 -7.42 1.61 24.33
C ASP A 414 -8.04 2.98 24.03
N PHE A 415 -7.24 4.04 24.16
CA PHE A 415 -7.66 5.39 23.83
C PHE A 415 -7.91 5.54 22.33
N VAL A 416 -9.11 6.04 21.98
CA VAL A 416 -9.47 6.38 20.60
C VAL A 416 -9.58 7.91 20.49
N PRO A 417 -8.78 8.56 19.63
CA PRO A 417 -8.84 10.01 19.46
C PRO A 417 -10.17 10.43 18.82
N ALA A 418 -10.71 11.56 19.28
CA ALA A 418 -11.95 12.14 18.74
C ALA A 418 -11.79 12.66 17.30
N VAL A 419 -10.56 12.97 16.90
CA VAL A 419 -10.17 13.40 15.56
C VAL A 419 -9.31 12.32 14.93
N LYS A 420 -9.71 11.84 13.76
CA LYS A 420 -8.88 10.94 12.96
C LYS A 420 -7.77 11.76 12.30
N VAL A 421 -6.53 11.40 12.60
CA VAL A 421 -5.36 12.07 12.01
C VAL A 421 -4.78 11.19 10.91
N THR A 422 -4.66 11.75 9.72
CA THR A 422 -3.94 11.15 8.59
C THR A 422 -2.58 11.83 8.48
N VAL A 423 -1.50 11.06 8.39
CA VAL A 423 -0.14 11.59 8.19
C VAL A 423 0.12 11.72 6.69
N SER A 424 0.55 12.90 6.26
CA SER A 424 0.96 13.19 4.88
C SER A 424 2.38 13.77 4.85
N SER A 425 2.97 13.77 3.66
CA SER A 425 4.26 14.37 3.35
C SER A 425 4.23 14.85 1.90
N GLU A 426 4.81 16.01 1.63
CA GLU A 426 5.12 16.53 0.30
C GLU A 426 6.51 16.05 -0.16
N LEU A 427 7.39 15.72 0.78
CA LEU A 427 8.74 15.19 0.50
C LEU A 427 8.75 13.70 0.18
N TYR A 428 7.83 12.92 0.77
CA TYR A 428 7.74 11.48 0.61
C TYR A 428 6.32 11.05 0.23
N HIS A 429 6.23 10.05 -0.63
CA HIS A 429 4.95 9.44 -0.96
C HIS A 429 4.57 8.43 0.13
N MET A 430 3.63 8.79 1.00
CA MET A 430 3.29 7.97 2.18
C MET A 430 2.76 6.58 1.81
N GLU A 431 2.04 6.42 0.71
CA GLU A 431 1.59 5.11 0.25
C GLU A 431 2.78 4.23 -0.17
N LEU A 432 3.83 4.83 -0.73
CA LEU A 432 5.07 4.12 -1.06
C LEU A 432 5.85 3.70 0.20
N ILE A 433 5.80 4.50 1.27
CA ILE A 433 6.34 4.11 2.59
C ILE A 433 5.63 2.87 3.12
N TYR A 434 4.29 2.86 3.10
CA TYR A 434 3.52 1.69 3.53
C TYR A 434 3.75 0.48 2.62
N TYR A 435 3.82 0.70 1.30
CA TYR A 435 4.14 -0.35 0.35
C TYR A 435 5.49 -1.03 0.65
N TYR A 436 6.54 -0.25 0.90
CA TYR A 436 7.87 -0.80 1.20
C TYR A 436 7.95 -1.43 2.60
N LEU A 437 7.23 -0.90 3.59
CA LEU A 437 7.06 -1.56 4.89
C LEU A 437 6.46 -2.95 4.72
N ASP A 438 5.34 -3.04 3.99
CA ASP A 438 4.64 -4.30 3.77
C ASP A 438 5.49 -5.28 2.94
N LEU A 439 6.19 -4.79 1.90
CA LEU A 439 7.11 -5.59 1.08
C LEU A 439 8.19 -6.28 1.93
N LEU A 440 8.87 -5.53 2.80
CA LEU A 440 9.94 -6.07 3.65
C LEU A 440 9.40 -6.95 4.78
N LEU A 441 8.26 -6.61 5.38
CA LEU A 441 7.64 -7.45 6.40
C LEU A 441 7.16 -8.79 5.82
N GLN A 442 6.60 -8.79 4.61
CA GLN A 442 6.15 -10.00 3.91
C GLN A 442 7.33 -10.87 3.45
N SER A 443 8.50 -10.28 3.15
CA SER A 443 9.73 -11.04 2.87
C SER A 443 10.36 -11.66 4.13
N GLY A 444 9.79 -11.39 5.32
CA GLY A 444 10.25 -11.91 6.60
C GLY A 444 11.30 -11.04 7.30
N GLU A 445 11.67 -9.91 6.69
CA GLU A 445 12.62 -8.98 7.30
C GLU A 445 12.01 -8.30 8.53
N GLN A 446 12.85 -8.08 9.56
CA GLN A 446 12.41 -7.43 10.79
C GLN A 446 12.87 -5.97 10.87
N ASN A 447 13.88 -5.60 10.09
CA ASN A 447 14.53 -4.29 10.15
C ASN A 447 14.74 -3.72 8.74
N ALA A 448 14.61 -2.40 8.61
CA ALA A 448 15.19 -1.65 7.49
C ALA A 448 16.70 -1.51 7.73
N ILE A 449 17.51 -1.72 6.70
CA ILE A 449 18.98 -1.71 6.77
C ILE A 449 19.52 -0.49 6.04
N ARG A 450 20.42 0.24 6.68
CA ARG A 450 21.12 1.38 6.08
C ARG A 450 22.06 0.89 4.97
N MET A 451 21.70 1.18 3.73
CA MET A 451 22.49 0.80 2.55
C MET A 451 23.66 1.76 2.30
N TYR A 452 23.41 3.06 2.43
CA TYR A 452 24.40 4.10 2.18
C TYR A 452 24.97 4.63 3.49
N GLN A 453 26.29 4.77 3.55
CA GLN A 453 26.95 5.42 4.67
C GLN A 453 26.48 6.89 4.77
N PRO A 454 26.23 7.43 5.96
CA PRO A 454 25.77 8.80 6.12
C PRO A 454 26.92 9.82 6.04
N GLU A 455 26.56 11.09 5.91
CA GLU A 455 27.50 12.21 6.01
C GLU A 455 28.03 12.38 7.44
N MET A 456 29.18 13.05 7.60
CA MET A 456 29.68 13.38 8.94
C MET A 456 29.03 14.65 9.47
N GLY A 457 28.49 14.55 10.69
CA GLY A 457 28.14 15.70 11.50
C GLY A 457 26.74 16.26 11.23
N PRO A 458 26.32 17.27 12.01
CA PRO A 458 24.96 17.79 11.96
C PRO A 458 24.67 18.51 10.63
N LYS A 459 23.49 18.25 10.05
CA LYS A 459 22.89 18.96 8.90
C LYS A 459 22.60 20.43 9.25
N ILE A 460 23.64 21.28 9.33
CA ILE A 460 23.51 22.66 9.80
C ILE A 460 23.01 23.60 8.68
N ASN A 461 23.18 23.27 7.40
CA ASN A 461 22.70 24.09 6.28
C ASN A 461 22.23 23.23 5.10
N MET A 462 21.14 23.65 4.44
CA MET A 462 20.61 23.03 3.22
C MET A 462 21.50 23.21 1.97
N LYS A 463 22.72 23.75 2.12
CA LYS A 463 23.68 23.82 1.03
C LYS A 463 24.58 22.60 1.09
N PHE A 464 24.57 21.88 -0.02
CA PHE A 464 25.48 20.78 -0.33
C PHE A 464 26.92 21.11 0.07
N ASP A 465 27.52 20.23 0.88
CA ASP A 465 28.91 20.33 1.29
C ASP A 465 29.53 18.93 1.32
N TRP A 466 30.05 18.51 0.18
CA TRP A 466 30.78 17.25 0.02
C TRP A 466 31.97 17.14 1.00
N ALA A 467 32.47 18.26 1.54
CA ALA A 467 33.54 18.23 2.52
C ALA A 467 33.13 17.55 3.84
N ASN A 468 31.82 17.42 4.10
CA ASN A 468 31.30 16.67 5.25
C ASN A 468 31.31 15.15 5.03
N TRP A 469 31.73 14.66 3.86
CA TRP A 469 31.80 13.24 3.56
C TRP A 469 33.25 12.74 3.56
N LYS A 470 33.48 11.58 4.16
CA LYS A 470 34.76 10.89 4.03
C LYS A 470 34.86 10.26 2.64
N MET A 471 35.96 10.44 1.93
CA MET A 471 36.17 9.82 0.61
C MET A 471 35.95 8.30 0.58
N PRO A 472 36.41 7.50 1.58
CA PRO A 472 36.08 6.08 1.63
C PRO A 472 34.57 5.78 1.65
N ALA A 473 33.76 6.64 2.30
CA ALA A 473 32.30 6.49 2.32
C ALA A 473 31.67 6.81 0.96
N ILE A 474 32.15 7.87 0.29
CA ILE A 474 31.72 8.22 -1.08
C ILE A 474 32.03 7.07 -2.04
N ILE A 475 33.24 6.52 -1.98
CA ILE A 475 33.67 5.40 -2.83
C ILE A 475 32.78 4.17 -2.59
N ALA A 476 32.59 3.76 -1.33
CA ALA A 476 31.75 2.61 -0.99
C ALA A 476 30.30 2.80 -1.45
N ASN A 477 29.74 4.00 -1.27
CA ASN A 477 28.40 4.34 -1.71
C ASN A 477 28.27 4.31 -3.25
N LEU A 478 29.26 4.82 -3.99
CA LEU A 478 29.27 4.77 -5.45
C LEU A 478 29.43 3.35 -5.99
N GLU A 479 30.28 2.53 -5.36
CA GLU A 479 30.43 1.12 -5.70
C GLU A 479 29.09 0.38 -5.55
N LEU A 480 28.43 0.55 -4.39
CA LEU A 480 27.11 -0.03 -4.14
C LEU A 480 26.06 0.48 -5.13
N PHE A 481 26.06 1.79 -5.40
CA PHE A 481 25.15 2.43 -6.32
C PHE A 481 25.28 1.83 -7.73
N PHE A 482 26.47 1.83 -8.32
CA PHE A 482 26.68 1.35 -9.69
C PHE A 482 26.55 -0.16 -9.84
N GLN A 483 26.78 -0.94 -8.77
CA GLN A 483 26.48 -2.37 -8.75
C GLN A 483 24.98 -2.66 -8.93
N ASN A 484 24.11 -1.75 -8.48
CA ASN A 484 22.66 -1.96 -8.46
C ASN A 484 21.91 -1.15 -9.51
N PHE A 485 22.37 0.06 -9.84
CA PHE A 485 21.62 1.07 -10.57
C PHE A 485 21.03 0.56 -11.89
N THR A 486 21.84 0.01 -12.80
CA THR A 486 21.36 -0.46 -14.11
C THR A 486 20.32 -1.55 -13.97
N ARG A 487 20.56 -2.53 -13.08
CA ARG A 487 19.64 -3.65 -12.83
C ARG A 487 18.30 -3.13 -12.29
N LEU A 488 18.35 -2.21 -11.33
CA LEU A 488 17.16 -1.60 -10.72
C LEU A 488 16.40 -0.71 -11.70
N TYR A 489 17.11 0.05 -12.54
CA TYR A 489 16.51 0.84 -13.62
C TYR A 489 15.75 -0.06 -14.61
N GLN A 490 16.39 -1.12 -15.10
CA GLN A 490 15.76 -2.06 -16.03
C GLN A 490 14.53 -2.73 -15.40
N LYS A 491 14.61 -3.08 -14.11
CA LYS A 491 13.47 -3.64 -13.39
C LYS A 491 12.33 -2.64 -13.23
N TYR A 492 12.64 -1.38 -12.91
CA TYR A 492 11.65 -0.29 -12.85
C TYR A 492 10.91 -0.16 -14.18
N VAL A 493 11.64 -0.10 -15.30
CA VAL A 493 11.06 0.01 -16.65
C VAL A 493 10.24 -1.24 -16.98
N TYR A 494 10.76 -2.44 -16.72
CA TYR A 494 10.04 -3.69 -16.98
C TYR A 494 8.71 -3.79 -16.22
N GLN A 495 8.71 -3.39 -14.94
CA GLN A 495 7.54 -3.46 -14.07
C GLN A 495 6.48 -2.43 -14.44
N ASN A 496 6.90 -1.19 -14.69
CA ASN A 496 5.98 -0.06 -14.83
C ASN A 496 5.67 0.31 -16.29
N PHE A 497 6.57 0.00 -17.22
CA PHE A 497 6.53 0.43 -18.63
C PHE A 497 6.89 -0.72 -19.58
N ARG A 498 6.28 -1.90 -19.37
CA ARG A 498 6.61 -3.14 -20.08
C ARG A 498 6.61 -3.00 -21.62
N HIS A 499 5.68 -2.22 -22.17
CA HIS A 499 5.55 -2.02 -23.61
C HIS A 499 6.48 -0.94 -24.17
N LEU A 500 7.14 -0.16 -23.32
CA LEU A 500 8.08 0.90 -23.69
C LEU A 500 9.55 0.55 -23.36
N GLN A 501 9.86 -0.74 -23.19
CA GLN A 501 11.20 -1.16 -22.76
C GLN A 501 12.30 -0.76 -23.75
N GLN A 502 12.01 -0.74 -25.06
CA GLN A 502 12.99 -0.38 -26.08
C GLN A 502 13.25 1.13 -26.08
N GLU A 503 12.18 1.91 -25.97
CA GLU A 503 12.21 3.38 -25.95
C GLU A 503 12.79 3.93 -24.65
N LEU A 504 12.66 3.17 -23.57
CA LEU A 504 13.18 3.52 -22.25
C LEU A 504 14.47 2.78 -21.90
N ASP A 505 15.08 2.05 -22.83
CA ASP A 505 16.32 1.33 -22.57
C ASP A 505 17.42 2.27 -22.08
N PHE A 506 18.17 1.86 -21.06
CA PHE A 506 19.19 2.69 -20.45
C PHE A 506 20.38 2.91 -21.37
N TYR A 507 20.71 1.91 -22.19
CA TYR A 507 21.91 1.89 -23.00
C TYR A 507 21.69 2.45 -24.42
N ASP A 508 20.46 2.66 -24.89
CA ASP A 508 20.22 3.25 -26.22
C ASP A 508 21.08 2.57 -27.33
N GLU A 509 21.88 3.34 -28.06
CA GLU A 509 22.80 2.86 -29.12
C GLU A 509 24.20 2.50 -28.60
N ILE A 510 24.40 2.51 -27.28
CA ILE A 510 25.66 2.13 -26.64
C ILE A 510 25.54 0.75 -25.99
N ASN A 511 26.66 0.06 -25.78
CA ASN A 511 26.64 -1.20 -25.05
C ASN A 511 27.42 -1.14 -23.73
N THR A 512 28.28 -0.14 -23.52
CA THR A 512 29.10 -0.08 -22.30
C THR A 512 29.22 1.35 -21.79
N ILE A 513 29.19 1.51 -20.46
CA ILE A 513 29.48 2.79 -19.80
C ILE A 513 30.58 2.59 -18.76
N PHE A 514 31.64 3.39 -18.84
CA PHE A 514 32.63 3.48 -17.76
C PHE A 514 32.39 4.77 -16.96
N TYR A 515 32.18 4.62 -15.66
CA TYR A 515 32.14 5.69 -14.69
C TYR A 515 33.49 5.75 -13.99
N VAL A 516 34.22 6.85 -14.17
CA VAL A 516 35.53 7.05 -13.54
C VAL A 516 35.41 8.16 -12.50
N LEU A 517 35.59 7.81 -11.23
CA LEU A 517 35.65 8.77 -10.14
C LEU A 517 36.99 9.51 -10.19
N VAL A 518 36.92 10.81 -10.45
CA VAL A 518 38.04 11.74 -10.42
C VAL A 518 37.95 12.56 -9.14
N PHE A 519 39.00 12.49 -8.34
CA PHE A 519 39.13 13.26 -7.12
C PHE A 519 40.60 13.63 -6.90
N ASP A 520 40.81 14.76 -6.26
CA ASP A 520 42.13 15.29 -5.93
C ASP A 520 42.28 15.27 -4.41
N ASP A 521 43.51 15.28 -3.90
CA ASP A 521 43.76 15.36 -2.45
C ASP A 521 43.44 16.76 -1.89
N ASP A 522 43.16 17.73 -2.76
CA ASP A 522 42.76 19.08 -2.42
C ASP A 522 41.28 19.14 -2.00
N PRO A 523 40.97 19.38 -0.70
CA PRO A 523 39.60 19.46 -0.19
C PRO A 523 38.82 20.68 -0.73
N ALA A 524 39.44 21.58 -1.52
CA ALA A 524 38.73 22.63 -2.24
C ALA A 524 38.12 22.16 -3.57
N LYS A 525 38.54 20.99 -4.09
CA LYS A 525 38.07 20.46 -5.39
C LYS A 525 37.06 19.34 -5.22
N GLN A 526 35.83 19.62 -5.60
CA GLN A 526 34.74 18.64 -5.53
C GLN A 526 35.04 17.42 -6.42
N PRO A 527 34.87 16.18 -5.91
CA PRO A 527 34.94 14.98 -6.72
C PRO A 527 33.82 14.92 -7.77
N PHE A 528 34.13 14.35 -8.93
CA PHE A 528 33.17 14.22 -10.04
C PHE A 528 33.37 12.89 -10.79
N LEU A 529 32.38 12.53 -11.62
CA LEU A 529 32.45 11.37 -12.50
C LEU A 529 32.75 11.80 -13.92
N GLU A 530 33.74 11.16 -14.53
CA GLU A 530 33.87 11.12 -15.98
C GLU A 530 33.09 9.91 -16.49
N VAL A 531 32.11 10.16 -17.37
CA VAL A 531 31.21 9.15 -17.91
C VAL A 531 31.57 8.91 -19.36
N TYR A 532 32.17 7.75 -19.63
CA TYR A 532 32.55 7.32 -20.98
C TYR A 532 31.46 6.43 -21.53
N LYS A 533 30.94 6.77 -22.71
CA LYS A 533 29.96 5.97 -23.45
C LYS A 533 30.67 5.24 -24.57
N LEU A 534 30.61 3.91 -24.56
CA LEU A 534 31.42 3.06 -25.43
C LEU A 534 30.56 2.04 -26.20
N ASN A 535 31.09 1.65 -27.37
CA ASN A 535 30.66 0.48 -28.11
C ASN A 535 31.81 -0.51 -28.25
N ALA A 536 31.58 -1.74 -27.81
CA ALA A 536 32.43 -2.87 -28.15
C ALA A 536 32.39 -3.16 -29.66
N ASP A 537 33.53 -3.55 -30.21
CA ASP A 537 33.64 -4.03 -31.59
C ASP A 537 32.98 -5.41 -31.79
N THR A 538 32.77 -6.14 -30.70
CA THR A 538 32.10 -7.44 -30.66
C THR A 538 30.76 -7.34 -29.93
N GLU A 539 29.85 -8.27 -30.20
CA GLU A 539 28.59 -8.35 -29.47
C GLU A 539 28.85 -8.66 -27.98
N VAL A 540 28.40 -7.76 -27.10
CA VAL A 540 28.54 -7.88 -25.64
C VAL A 540 27.23 -7.56 -24.96
N VAL A 541 27.01 -8.17 -23.78
CA VAL A 541 25.86 -7.83 -22.93
C VAL A 541 26.06 -6.42 -22.36
N PRO A 542 25.06 -5.53 -22.48
CA PRO A 542 25.22 -4.17 -22.01
C PRO A 542 25.55 -4.06 -20.52
N LYS A 543 26.58 -3.28 -20.17
CA LYS A 543 27.07 -3.21 -18.80
C LYS A 543 27.71 -1.87 -18.43
N SER A 544 27.57 -1.50 -17.16
CA SER A 544 28.26 -0.37 -16.55
C SER A 544 29.42 -0.85 -15.67
N TYR A 545 30.53 -0.13 -15.69
CA TYR A 545 31.67 -0.36 -14.82
C TYR A 545 32.03 0.93 -14.08
N PHE A 546 32.47 0.78 -12.84
CA PHE A 546 32.92 1.87 -11.99
C PHE A 546 34.41 1.69 -11.67
N PHE A 547 35.18 2.76 -11.83
CA PHE A 547 36.61 2.82 -11.57
C PHE A 547 36.94 4.06 -10.75
N LYS A 548 38.00 3.98 -9.95
CA LYS A 548 38.71 5.18 -9.46
C LYS A 548 39.77 5.56 -10.49
N GLN A 549 40.03 6.85 -10.66
CA GLN A 549 41.08 7.32 -11.57
C GLN A 549 42.46 6.72 -11.26
N SER A 550 42.73 6.41 -9.99
CA SER A 550 43.97 5.79 -9.53
C SER A 550 44.01 4.26 -9.68
N ASP A 551 42.93 3.61 -10.11
CA ASP A 551 42.90 2.16 -10.26
C ASP A 551 43.80 1.72 -11.42
N PRO A 552 44.78 0.81 -11.20
CA PRO A 552 45.68 0.33 -12.26
C PRO A 552 44.95 -0.39 -13.41
N VAL A 553 43.73 -0.85 -13.15
CA VAL A 553 42.87 -1.56 -14.11
C VAL A 553 41.94 -0.64 -14.89
N CYS A 554 41.95 0.68 -14.61
CA CYS A 554 41.13 1.64 -15.34
C CYS A 554 41.63 1.73 -16.79
N PRO A 555 40.82 1.33 -17.79
CA PRO A 555 41.27 1.22 -19.19
C PRO A 555 41.34 2.57 -19.91
N VAL A 556 40.86 3.64 -19.26
CA VAL A 556 40.79 4.99 -19.80
C VAL A 556 41.55 5.96 -18.92
N SER A 557 42.24 6.90 -19.56
CA SER A 557 42.99 7.96 -18.89
C SER A 557 42.68 9.30 -19.54
N ARG A 558 42.37 10.30 -18.72
CA ARG A 558 42.16 11.68 -19.16
C ARG A 558 43.36 12.21 -19.94
N LYS A 559 44.58 11.88 -19.48
CA LYS A 559 45.82 12.30 -20.11
C LYS A 559 45.95 11.73 -21.52
N GLU A 560 45.78 10.41 -21.66
CA GLU A 560 45.85 9.74 -22.98
C GLU A 560 44.80 10.27 -23.94
N ARG A 561 43.59 10.59 -23.47
CA ARG A 561 42.55 11.11 -24.34
C ARG A 561 42.81 12.54 -24.83
N PHE A 562 43.06 13.48 -23.92
CA PHE A 562 43.14 14.90 -24.30
C PHE A 562 44.51 15.30 -24.85
N GLU A 563 45.58 14.59 -24.46
CA GLU A 563 46.92 14.91 -24.94
C GLU A 563 47.35 14.03 -26.12
N MET A 564 46.79 12.82 -26.26
CA MET A 564 47.19 11.85 -27.31
C MET A 564 46.06 11.49 -28.28
N GLU A 565 44.89 12.14 -28.17
CA GLU A 565 43.71 11.92 -29.02
C GLU A 565 43.27 10.44 -29.13
N LYS A 566 43.47 9.66 -28.06
CA LYS A 566 43.07 8.25 -28.02
C LYS A 566 41.57 8.12 -27.71
N TRP A 567 40.81 7.54 -28.64
CA TRP A 567 39.34 7.38 -28.58
C TRP A 567 38.90 5.92 -28.53
N ASP A 568 39.81 5.06 -28.11
CA ASP A 568 39.68 3.61 -28.08
C ASP A 568 40.41 3.06 -26.84
N CYS A 569 39.92 1.93 -26.33
CA CYS A 569 40.53 1.24 -25.20
C CYS A 569 40.23 -0.25 -25.19
N ASP A 570 41.14 -1.04 -24.61
CA ASP A 570 40.96 -2.47 -24.40
C ASP A 570 40.64 -2.76 -22.93
N PHE A 571 39.62 -3.57 -22.69
CA PHE A 571 39.25 -3.99 -21.34
C PHE A 571 38.69 -5.42 -21.34
N ASN A 572 39.21 -6.27 -20.45
CA ASN A 572 38.84 -7.70 -20.36
C ASN A 572 38.91 -8.46 -21.71
N GLY A 573 39.87 -8.11 -22.56
CA GLY A 573 40.06 -8.74 -23.86
C GLY A 573 39.08 -8.29 -24.95
N VAL A 574 38.30 -7.24 -24.71
CA VAL A 574 37.39 -6.62 -25.68
C VAL A 574 37.88 -5.23 -26.03
N HIS A 575 37.89 -4.91 -27.33
CA HIS A 575 38.19 -3.57 -27.83
C HIS A 575 36.93 -2.70 -27.83
N TYR A 576 37.05 -1.49 -27.33
CA TYR A 576 35.96 -0.53 -27.21
C TYR A 576 36.29 0.78 -27.90
N LYS A 577 35.34 1.28 -28.68
CA LYS A 577 35.35 2.64 -29.21
C LYS A 577 34.60 3.59 -28.29
N ILE A 578 35.27 4.66 -27.86
CA ILE A 578 34.67 5.72 -27.05
C ILE A 578 33.89 6.66 -27.98
N LEU A 579 32.58 6.77 -27.78
CA LEU A 579 31.72 7.62 -28.60
C LEU A 579 31.59 9.03 -28.05
N SER A 580 31.49 9.13 -26.73
CA SER A 580 31.38 10.42 -26.05
C SER A 580 31.85 10.29 -24.61
N VAL A 581 32.20 11.45 -24.04
CA VAL A 581 32.53 11.55 -22.63
C VAL A 581 31.88 12.80 -22.08
N SER A 582 31.24 12.67 -20.94
CA SER A 582 30.65 13.77 -20.18
C SER A 582 31.21 13.79 -18.77
N VAL A 583 31.02 14.92 -18.09
CA VAL A 583 31.31 15.07 -16.66
C VAL A 583 29.98 15.18 -15.92
N GLU A 584 29.83 14.42 -14.85
CA GLU A 584 28.68 14.46 -13.96
C GLU A 584 29.12 14.77 -12.53
N THR A 585 28.39 15.65 -11.85
CA THR A 585 28.58 15.92 -10.42
C THR A 585 28.01 14.76 -9.60
N LEU A 586 28.47 14.63 -8.36
CA LEU A 586 27.99 13.60 -7.43
C LEU A 586 26.67 13.96 -6.74
N ASP A 587 26.01 15.04 -7.15
CA ASP A 587 24.84 15.60 -6.44
C ASP A 587 23.73 14.56 -6.21
N PHE A 588 23.56 13.62 -7.15
CA PHE A 588 22.56 12.54 -7.06
C PHE A 588 22.77 11.62 -5.86
N LEU A 589 24.02 11.44 -5.39
CA LEU A 589 24.35 10.55 -4.26
C LEU A 589 23.85 11.11 -2.93
N PHE A 590 23.62 12.42 -2.87
CA PHE A 590 23.24 13.15 -1.66
C PHE A 590 21.74 13.46 -1.62
N GLU A 591 20.99 13.02 -2.63
CA GLU A 591 19.54 13.05 -2.60
C GLU A 591 19.01 12.07 -1.53
N LEU A 592 17.77 12.30 -1.08
CA LEU A 592 17.15 11.51 -0.01
C LEU A 592 17.17 10.00 -0.35
N SER A 593 16.87 9.62 -1.58
CA SER A 593 16.95 8.23 -2.06
C SER A 593 17.72 8.22 -3.39
N PRO A 594 19.06 8.12 -3.36
CA PRO A 594 19.91 8.42 -4.51
C PRO A 594 19.61 7.54 -5.74
N THR A 595 19.44 6.23 -5.56
CA THR A 595 19.17 5.32 -6.68
C THR A 595 17.75 5.53 -7.20
N TYR A 596 16.78 5.59 -6.30
CA TYR A 596 15.38 5.74 -6.69
C TYR A 596 15.12 7.08 -7.40
N CYS A 597 15.65 8.19 -6.88
CA CYS A 597 15.51 9.50 -7.50
C CYS A 597 16.17 9.55 -8.87
N LEU A 598 17.38 8.99 -9.03
CA LEU A 598 18.05 9.00 -10.32
C LEU A 598 17.32 8.14 -11.36
N ILE A 599 16.78 6.98 -10.97
CA ILE A 599 15.92 6.17 -11.86
C ILE A 599 14.75 7.00 -12.36
N ASN A 600 13.99 7.62 -11.45
CA ASN A 600 12.84 8.45 -11.80
C ASN A 600 13.22 9.60 -12.73
N LYS A 601 14.36 10.27 -12.47
CA LYS A 601 14.87 11.36 -13.30
C LYS A 601 15.21 10.90 -14.72
N GLN A 602 15.90 9.76 -14.86
CA GLN A 602 16.28 9.21 -16.17
C GLN A 602 15.06 8.72 -16.96
N VAL A 603 14.15 7.98 -16.31
CA VAL A 603 12.90 7.53 -16.96
C VAL A 603 12.05 8.73 -17.38
N THR A 604 11.89 9.73 -16.51
CA THR A 604 11.17 10.98 -16.83
C THR A 604 11.76 11.68 -18.05
N LYS A 605 13.10 11.75 -18.14
CA LYS A 605 13.80 12.35 -19.29
C LYS A 605 13.48 11.59 -20.58
N LYS A 606 13.55 10.25 -20.56
CA LYS A 606 13.25 9.43 -21.75
C LYS A 606 11.78 9.47 -22.12
N LEU A 607 10.86 9.45 -21.16
CA LEU A 607 9.43 9.61 -21.41
C LEU A 607 9.12 10.97 -22.06
N LYS A 608 9.77 12.06 -21.63
CA LYS A 608 9.63 13.36 -22.29
C LYS A 608 10.07 13.32 -23.75
N GLN A 609 11.15 12.60 -24.07
CA GLN A 609 11.62 12.40 -25.44
C GLN A 609 10.67 11.52 -26.25
N PHE A 610 10.17 10.43 -25.65
CA PHE A 610 9.16 9.55 -26.25
C PHE A 610 7.89 10.31 -26.62
N PHE A 611 7.30 11.07 -25.68
CA PHE A 611 6.12 11.85 -26.00
C PHE A 611 6.38 12.91 -27.07
N LYS A 612 7.56 13.53 -27.05
CA LYS A 612 7.96 14.51 -28.06
C LYS A 612 8.02 13.87 -29.45
N SER A 613 8.60 12.67 -29.60
CA SER A 613 8.67 11.98 -30.91
C SER A 613 7.29 11.55 -31.42
N LYS A 614 6.34 11.24 -30.52
CA LYS A 614 4.95 10.93 -30.88
C LYS A 614 4.13 12.18 -31.26
N GLU A 615 4.49 13.34 -30.71
CA GLU A 615 3.88 14.63 -31.06
C GLU A 615 4.48 15.21 -32.38
N GLU A 616 5.77 14.97 -32.65
CA GLU A 616 6.53 15.53 -33.79
C GLU A 616 6.40 14.76 -35.12
N VAL A 617 5.54 13.74 -35.23
CA VAL A 617 5.13 13.14 -36.53
C VAL A 617 4.25 14.12 -37.35
N GLN A 618 4.51 15.43 -37.20
CA GLN A 618 3.73 16.56 -37.68
C GLN A 618 4.21 17.14 -39.02
N ASP A 619 5.45 16.89 -39.48
CA ASP A 619 6.00 17.65 -40.63
C ASP A 619 6.40 16.81 -41.87
N THR A 620 6.06 15.53 -41.90
CA THR A 620 6.21 14.71 -43.11
C THR A 620 4.87 14.14 -43.53
N TYR A 621 4.04 14.95 -44.21
CA TYR A 621 3.29 14.58 -45.41
C TYR A 621 2.63 15.80 -46.06
#